data_AF-A0A0C1IIG4-F1
#
_entry.id   AF-A0A0C1IIG4-F1
#
_cell.length_a   1.000
_cell.length_b   1.000
_cell.length_c   1.000
_cell.angle_alpha   90.00
_cell.angle_beta   90.00
_cell.angle_gamma   90.00
#
_symmetry.space_group_name_H-M   'P 1'
#
loop_
_entity.id
_entity.type
_entity.pdbx_description
1 polymer ?
#
loop_
_entity_poly.entity_id
_entity_poly.type
_entity_poly.pdbx_seq_one_letter_code
_entity_poly.pdbx_strand_id
1 'polypeptide(L)'
;MSYILYGLYNVIYQIGTIAFLFFANTYLNSFVIPDSLKWRDGKLREDLGGLATAQTIILLVEAALLMLLMFYINKRFLFGVVKEDNANSIALWTAGVYSVITVAFIVFLIYTAFK
;
A
#
# COMPACT_ATOMS: atom_id res chain seq x y z
N MET A 1 -22.86 16.21 6.81
CA MET A 1 -23.10 14.88 6.18
C MET A 1 -21.97 14.48 5.23
N SER A 2 -21.60 15.34 4.26
CA SER A 2 -20.60 15.00 3.23
C SER A 2 -19.19 14.69 3.77
N TYR A 3 -18.70 15.38 4.81
CA TYR A 3 -17.42 15.05 5.44
C TYR A 3 -17.44 13.75 6.27
N ILE A 4 -18.59 13.39 6.84
CA ILE A 4 -18.74 12.10 7.54
C ILE A 4 -18.63 10.96 6.53
N LEU A 5 -19.29 11.10 5.38
CA LEU A 5 -19.17 10.16 4.26
C LEU A 5 -17.73 10.11 3.71
N TYR A 6 -17.07 11.26 3.57
CA TYR A 6 -15.67 11.34 3.17
C TYR A 6 -14.74 10.60 4.15
N GLY A 7 -14.93 10.82 5.45
CA GLY A 7 -14.16 10.14 6.50
C GLY A 7 -14.38 8.63 6.51
N LEU A 8 -15.63 8.17 6.46
CA LEU A 8 -15.98 6.75 6.40
C LEU A 8 -15.40 6.05 5.16
N TYR A 9 -15.55 6.69 3.98
CA TYR A 9 -14.96 6.20 2.74
C TYR A 9 -13.44 6.01 2.89
N ASN A 10 -12.75 7.01 3.43
CA ASN A 10 -11.31 6.96 3.61
C ASN A 10 -10.90 5.85 4.59
N VAL A 11 -11.60 5.69 5.73
CA VAL A 11 -11.29 4.62 6.69
C VAL A 11 -11.43 3.24 6.04
N ILE A 12 -12.53 3.00 5.32
CA ILE A 12 -12.75 1.75 4.59
C ILE A 12 -11.66 1.54 3.54
N TYR A 13 -11.30 2.60 2.82
CA TYR A 13 -10.22 2.55 1.84
C TYR A 13 -8.89 2.13 2.49
N GLN A 14 -8.49 2.72 3.62
CA GLN A 14 -7.24 2.38 4.30
C GLN A 14 -7.21 0.92 4.75
N ILE A 15 -8.31 0.44 5.35
CA ILE A 15 -8.43 -0.97 5.76
C ILE A 15 -8.30 -1.88 4.53
N GLY A 16 -8.97 -1.54 3.43
CA GLY A 16 -8.88 -2.26 2.17
C GLY A 16 -7.47 -2.26 1.58
N THR A 17 -6.77 -1.12 1.61
CA THR A 17 -5.37 -0.99 1.16
C THR A 17 -4.45 -1.88 1.98
N ILE A 18 -4.56 -1.85 3.31
CA ILE A 18 -3.75 -2.68 4.21
C ILE A 18 -4.01 -4.17 3.94
N ALA A 19 -5.28 -4.57 3.84
CA ALA A 19 -5.66 -5.95 3.56
C ALA A 19 -5.17 -6.41 2.18
N PHE A 20 -5.30 -5.55 1.16
CA PHE A 20 -4.81 -5.82 -0.19
C PHE A 20 -3.29 -5.96 -0.22
N LEU A 21 -2.54 -5.04 0.40
CA LEU A 21 -1.07 -5.11 0.45
C LEU A 21 -0.58 -6.36 1.17
N PHE A 22 -1.25 -6.75 2.26
CA PHE A 22 -0.95 -8.00 2.95
C PHE A 22 -1.21 -9.22 2.04
N PHE A 23 -2.36 -9.26 1.36
CA PHE A 23 -2.72 -10.33 0.44
C PHE A 23 -1.76 -10.40 -0.75
N ALA A 24 -1.48 -9.26 -1.39
CA ALA A 24 -0.58 -9.17 -2.53
C ALA A 24 0.83 -9.63 -2.17
N ASN A 25 1.34 -9.17 -1.02
CA ASN A 25 2.64 -9.61 -0.52
C ASN A 25 2.71 -11.12 -0.27
N THR A 26 1.64 -11.69 0.28
CA THR A 26 1.61 -13.11 0.66
C THR A 26 1.41 -14.04 -0.54
N TYR A 27 0.56 -13.66 -1.50
CA TYR A 27 0.08 -14.58 -2.54
C TYR A 27 0.37 -14.13 -3.98
N LEU A 28 0.44 -12.82 -4.24
CA LEU A 28 0.59 -12.31 -5.61
C LEU A 28 2.06 -12.10 -5.98
N ASN A 29 2.88 -11.67 -5.03
CA ASN A 29 4.29 -11.38 -5.28
C ASN A 29 5.08 -12.61 -5.74
N SER A 30 4.64 -13.83 -5.40
CA SER A 30 5.24 -15.07 -5.90
C SER A 30 5.09 -15.28 -7.42
N PHE A 31 4.13 -14.63 -8.08
CA PHE A 31 4.01 -14.69 -9.54
C PHE A 31 4.97 -13.73 -10.26
N VAL A 32 5.39 -12.66 -9.58
CA VAL A 32 6.26 -11.62 -10.15
C VAL A 32 7.72 -11.89 -9.84
N ILE A 33 8.00 -12.43 -8.65
CA ILE A 33 9.36 -12.70 -8.20
C ILE A 33 9.84 -14.03 -8.80
N PRO A 34 10.98 -14.04 -9.50
CA PRO A 34 11.51 -15.26 -10.10
C PRO A 34 11.91 -16.28 -9.04
N ASP A 35 11.56 -17.55 -9.29
CA ASP A 35 11.86 -18.67 -8.41
C ASP A 35 13.35 -18.83 -8.10
N SER A 36 14.24 -18.37 -8.98
CA SER A 36 15.69 -18.39 -8.77
C SER A 36 16.17 -17.56 -7.57
N LEU A 37 15.36 -16.61 -7.08
CA LEU A 37 15.64 -15.86 -5.86
C LEU A 37 15.26 -16.64 -4.59
N LYS A 38 14.35 -17.60 -4.70
CA LYS A 38 13.84 -18.42 -3.60
C LYS A 38 14.53 -19.79 -3.53
N TRP A 39 14.76 -20.40 -4.69
CA TRP A 39 15.26 -21.76 -4.84
C TRP A 39 16.63 -21.78 -5.51
N ARG A 40 17.54 -22.59 -4.97
CA ARG A 40 18.82 -22.92 -5.60
C ARG A 40 19.04 -24.42 -5.46
N ASP A 41 19.27 -25.09 -6.59
CA ASP A 41 19.52 -26.54 -6.64
C ASP A 41 18.42 -27.38 -5.93
N GLY A 42 17.16 -26.98 -6.11
CA GLY A 42 15.99 -27.66 -5.51
C GLY A 42 15.84 -27.46 -3.99
N LYS A 43 16.70 -26.66 -3.37
CA LYS A 43 16.63 -26.30 -1.95
C LYS A 43 16.31 -24.82 -1.79
N LEU A 44 15.72 -24.47 -0.65
CA LEU A 44 15.55 -23.06 -0.27
C LEU A 44 16.94 -22.42 -0.12
N ARG A 45 17.15 -21.23 -0.68
CA ARG A 45 18.42 -20.51 -0.51
C ARG A 45 18.63 -20.14 0.96
N GLU A 46 19.86 -20.26 1.44
CA GLU A 46 20.28 -19.77 2.76
C GLU A 46 20.34 -18.23 2.80
N ASP A 47 20.68 -17.63 1.65
CA ASP A 47 20.55 -16.20 1.37
C ASP A 47 19.15 -15.92 0.79
N LEU A 48 18.30 -15.30 1.61
CA LEU A 48 16.99 -14.76 1.20
C LEU A 48 17.02 -13.23 1.05
N GLY A 49 18.19 -12.60 1.09
CA GLY A 49 18.32 -11.13 1.05
C GLY A 49 17.84 -10.55 -0.28
N GLY A 50 18.14 -11.24 -1.39
CA GLY A 50 17.63 -10.86 -2.71
C GLY A 50 16.11 -10.97 -2.83
N LEU A 51 15.53 -12.04 -2.27
CA LEU A 51 14.08 -12.26 -2.22
C LEU A 51 13.39 -11.17 -1.39
N ALA A 52 13.92 -10.89 -0.20
CA ALA A 52 13.45 -9.84 0.70
C ALA A 52 13.41 -8.46 0.04
N THR A 53 14.49 -8.13 -0.68
CA THR A 53 14.62 -6.86 -1.39
C THR A 53 13.60 -6.75 -2.51
N ALA A 54 13.43 -7.81 -3.31
CA ALA A 54 12.43 -7.84 -4.39
C ALA A 54 11.01 -7.69 -3.84
N GLN A 55 10.65 -8.43 -2.77
CA GLN A 55 9.35 -8.30 -2.10
C GLN A 55 9.10 -6.88 -1.59
N THR A 56 10.11 -6.28 -0.97
CA THR A 56 10.02 -4.91 -0.43
C THR A 56 9.79 -3.89 -1.54
N ILE A 57 10.53 -3.98 -2.65
CA ILE A 57 10.39 -3.05 -3.78
C ILE A 57 9.00 -3.16 -4.40
N ILE A 58 8.51 -4.38 -4.65
CA ILE A 58 7.17 -4.58 -5.20
C ILE A 58 6.11 -3.99 -4.27
N LEU A 59 6.21 -4.27 -2.97
CA LEU A 59 5.28 -3.76 -1.97
C LEU A 59 5.25 -2.22 -1.90
N LEU A 60 6.42 -1.57 -2.03
CA LEU A 60 6.52 -0.11 -2.09
C LEU A 60 5.86 0.45 -3.35
N VAL A 61 6.03 -0.21 -4.50
CA VAL A 61 5.40 0.20 -5.76
C VAL A 61 3.87 0.04 -5.69
N GLU A 62 3.38 -1.10 -5.18
CA GLU A 62 1.94 -1.34 -4.98
C GLU A 62 1.33 -0.30 -4.05
N ALA A 63 2.00 0.00 -2.94
CA ALA A 63 1.57 1.03 -2.00
C ALA A 63 1.54 2.42 -2.67
N ALA A 64 2.56 2.77 -3.46
CA ALA A 64 2.61 4.04 -4.18
C ALA A 64 1.45 4.19 -5.17
N LEU A 65 1.12 3.13 -5.92
CA LEU A 65 0.00 3.14 -6.85
C LEU A 65 -1.35 3.31 -6.14
N LEU A 66 -1.56 2.63 -5.01
CA LEU A 66 -2.77 2.78 -4.20
C LEU A 66 -2.87 4.18 -3.59
N MET A 67 -1.77 4.74 -3.09
CA MET A 67 -1.74 6.11 -2.57
C MET A 67 -2.08 7.14 -3.67
N LEU A 68 -1.54 6.97 -4.87
CA LEU A 68 -1.84 7.83 -6.01
C LEU A 68 -3.32 7.74 -6.38
N LEU A 69 -3.88 6.53 -6.47
CA LEU A 69 -5.28 6.31 -6.77
C LEU A 69 -6.19 6.98 -5.72
N MET A 70 -5.87 6.81 -4.44
CA MET A 70 -6.60 7.44 -3.33
C MET A 70 -6.58 8.96 -3.41
N PHE A 71 -5.42 9.57 -3.71
CA PHE A 71 -5.32 11.02 -3.91
C PHE A 71 -6.29 11.50 -4.99
N TYR A 72 -6.31 10.84 -6.16
CA TYR A 72 -7.21 11.22 -7.25
C TYR A 72 -8.68 11.04 -6.89
N ILE A 73 -9.05 9.93 -6.23
CA ILE A 73 -10.44 9.69 -5.81
C ILE A 73 -10.86 10.73 -4.78
N ASN A 74 -10.03 11.00 -3.76
CA ASN A 74 -10.31 11.99 -2.73
C ASN A 74 -10.46 13.40 -3.30
N LYS A 75 -9.54 13.80 -4.17
CA LYS A 75 -9.62 15.09 -4.88
C LYS A 75 -10.93 15.19 -5.67
N ARG A 76 -11.30 14.15 -6.41
CA ARG A 76 -12.54 14.14 -7.21
C ARG A 76 -13.79 14.20 -6.33
N PHE A 77 -13.81 13.49 -5.20
CA PHE A 77 -14.91 13.51 -4.25
C PHE A 77 -15.07 14.89 -3.60
N LEU A 78 -13.97 15.48 -3.14
CA LEU A 78 -13.97 16.81 -2.52
C LEU A 78 -14.42 17.89 -3.50
N PHE A 79 -13.93 17.85 -4.73
CA PHE A 79 -14.31 18.80 -5.77
C PHE A 79 -15.77 18.62 -6.24
N GLY A 80 -16.18 17.38 -6.55
CA GLY A 80 -17.46 17.11 -7.20
C GLY A 80 -18.65 16.95 -6.24
N VAL A 81 -18.44 16.35 -5.07
CA VAL A 81 -19.51 16.02 -4.11
C VAL A 81 -19.57 17.01 -2.97
N VAL A 82 -18.42 17.28 -2.34
CA VAL A 82 -18.36 18.22 -1.21
C VAL A 82 -18.37 19.67 -1.69
N LYS A 83 -17.86 19.93 -2.91
CA LYS A 83 -17.66 21.26 -3.50
C LYS A 83 -16.75 22.13 -2.65
N GLU A 84 -15.65 21.55 -2.21
CA GLU A 84 -14.65 22.20 -1.37
C GLU A 84 -13.63 22.96 -2.21
N ASP A 85 -13.42 24.25 -1.93
CA ASP A 85 -12.47 25.10 -2.66
C ASP A 85 -11.02 24.65 -2.42
N ASN A 86 -10.72 24.15 -1.23
CA ASN A 86 -9.41 23.66 -0.84
C ASN A 86 -9.19 22.15 -1.10
N ALA A 87 -9.97 21.54 -1.99
CA ALA A 87 -9.98 20.09 -2.25
C ALA A 87 -8.58 19.50 -2.50
N ASN A 88 -7.70 20.21 -3.20
CA ASN A 88 -6.32 19.76 -3.45
C ASN A 88 -5.52 19.63 -2.15
N SER A 89 -5.60 20.64 -1.27
CA SER A 89 -4.83 20.67 -0.03
C SER A 89 -5.29 19.57 0.92
N ILE A 90 -6.61 19.39 1.05
CA ILE A 90 -7.19 18.36 1.91
C ILE A 90 -6.90 16.95 1.37
N ALA A 91 -6.98 16.74 0.06
CA ALA A 91 -6.61 15.45 -0.56
C ALA A 91 -5.12 15.14 -0.36
N LEU A 92 -4.24 16.14 -0.47
CA LEU A 92 -2.80 15.97 -0.25
C LEU A 92 -2.50 15.63 1.21
N TRP A 93 -3.11 16.34 2.17
CA TRP A 93 -2.98 16.04 3.59
C TRP A 93 -3.46 14.64 3.94
N THR A 94 -4.63 14.25 3.41
CA THR A 94 -5.19 12.91 3.61
C THR A 94 -4.26 11.85 3.04
N ALA A 95 -3.74 12.05 1.83
CA ALA A 95 -2.76 11.17 1.23
C ALA A 95 -1.49 11.04 2.10
N GLY A 96 -0.98 12.15 2.63
CA GLY A 96 0.20 12.16 3.52
C GLY A 96 -0.01 11.35 4.80
N VAL A 97 -1.15 11.50 5.49
CA VAL A 97 -1.48 10.70 6.67
C VAL A 97 -1.50 9.21 6.34
N TYR A 98 -2.12 8.85 5.21
CA TYR A 98 -2.25 7.47 4.75
C TYR A 98 -0.90 6.89 4.33
N SER A 99 -0.03 7.69 3.74
CA SER A 99 1.34 7.30 3.45
C SER A 99 2.09 6.91 4.71
N VAL A 100 1.99 7.71 5.78
CA VAL A 100 2.64 7.40 7.06
C VAL A 100 2.14 6.07 7.63
N ILE A 101 0.81 5.86 7.66
CA ILE A 101 0.21 4.61 8.15
C ILE A 101 0.65 3.42 7.31
N THR A 102 0.64 3.55 5.98
CA THR A 102 0.99 2.48 5.05
C THR A 102 2.47 2.12 5.15
N VAL A 103 3.37 3.10 5.23
CA VAL A 103 4.81 2.86 5.43
C VAL A 103 5.06 2.19 6.78
N ALA A 104 4.41 2.65 7.86
CA ALA A 104 4.53 2.00 9.17
C ALA A 104 4.08 0.53 9.12
N PHE A 105 3.00 0.23 8.40
CA PHE A 105 2.53 -1.15 8.20
C PHE A 105 3.50 -1.98 7.37
N ILE A 106 4.08 -1.43 6.29
CA ILE A 106 5.10 -2.11 5.48
C ILE A 106 6.33 -2.46 6.33
N VAL A 107 6.82 -1.51 7.13
CA VAL A 107 7.95 -1.73 8.05
C VAL A 107 7.62 -2.84 9.04
N PHE A 108 6.40 -2.86 9.58
CA PHE A 108 5.93 -3.93 10.45
C PHE A 108 5.94 -5.29 9.74
N LEU A 109 5.40 -5.39 8.52
CA LEU A 109 5.39 -6.64 7.75
C LEU A 109 6.81 -7.17 7.50
N ILE A 110 7.72 -6.29 7.09
CA ILE A 110 9.13 -6.63 6.88
C ILE A 110 9.73 -7.15 8.20
N TYR A 111 9.56 -6.42 9.31
CA TYR A 111 10.08 -6.84 10.61
C TYR A 111 9.57 -8.22 11.04
N THR A 112 8.28 -8.52 10.84
CA THR A 112 7.69 -9.81 11.19
C THR A 112 8.11 -10.95 10.26
N ALA A 113 8.47 -10.66 9.01
CA ALA A 113 8.89 -11.69 8.05
C ALA A 113 10.32 -12.19 8.27
N PHE A 114 11.17 -11.38 8.92
CA PHE A 114 12.60 -11.67 9.14
C PHE A 114 12.97 -11.96 10.61
N LYS A 115 11.98 -12.13 11.48
CA LYS A 115 12.16 -12.56 12.87
C LYS A 115 11.81 -14.04 13.01
#